data_AF-A0A6G2RVY0-F1
#
_entry.id   AF-A0A6G2RVY0-F1
#
_cell.length_a   1.000
_cell.length_b   1.000
_cell.length_c   1.000
_cell.angle_alpha   90.00
_cell.angle_beta   90.00
_cell.angle_gamma   90.00
#
_symmetry.space_group_name_H-M   'P 1'
#
loop_
_entity.id
_entity.type
_entity.pdbx_description
1 polymer ?
#
loop_
_entity_poly.entity_id
_entity_poly.type
_entity_poly.pdbx_seq_one_letter_code
_entity_poly.pdbx_strand_id
1 'polypeptide(L)'
;MRGSRAWAREDSAAARRLADPEKARRLIRVMGSVPAIRMRWLAAGRDMQDQLVPVLAARTGAAEDSMEVRLPACALIDALSVAMEHWAWQDEPGDVAELTRQALAYLRVDELQAPARG
;
A
#
# COMPACT_ATOMS: atom_id res chain seq x y z
N MET A 1 -3.32 -19.60 -23.18
CA MET A 1 -2.69 -19.81 -21.85
C MET A 1 -1.18 -19.98 -21.98
N ARG A 2 -0.42 -18.87 -21.97
CA ARG A 2 1.06 -18.87 -21.97
C ARG A 2 1.64 -17.63 -21.26
N GLY A 3 0.92 -17.06 -20.29
CA GLY A 3 1.33 -15.86 -19.54
C GLY A 3 1.58 -16.11 -18.04
N SER A 4 1.17 -17.26 -17.50
CA SER A 4 1.12 -17.45 -16.05
C SER A 4 2.44 -17.79 -15.35
N ARG A 5 3.52 -18.07 -16.10
CA ARG A 5 4.82 -18.50 -15.54
C ARG A 5 5.89 -17.40 -15.54
N ALA A 6 5.63 -16.29 -16.22
CA ALA A 6 6.57 -15.17 -16.31
C ALA A 6 6.49 -14.26 -15.07
N TRP A 7 5.27 -13.93 -14.61
CA TRP A 7 5.06 -13.08 -13.43
C TRP A 7 5.61 -13.69 -12.14
N ALA A 8 5.40 -14.99 -11.91
CA ALA A 8 5.87 -15.66 -10.68
C ALA A 8 7.40 -15.66 -10.52
N ARG A 9 8.15 -15.54 -11.63
CA ARG A 9 9.62 -15.51 -11.60
C ARG A 9 10.17 -14.10 -11.37
N GLU A 10 9.50 -13.09 -11.90
CA GLU A 10 9.79 -11.67 -11.63
C GLU A 10 9.45 -11.29 -10.18
N ASP A 11 8.33 -11.81 -9.67
CA ASP A 11 7.87 -11.61 -8.29
C ASP A 11 8.92 -12.08 -7.27
N SER A 12 9.53 -13.24 -7.53
CA SER A 12 10.55 -13.83 -6.66
C SER A 12 11.90 -13.10 -6.69
N ALA A 13 12.23 -12.40 -7.78
CA ALA A 13 13.45 -11.61 -7.91
C ALA A 13 13.27 -10.18 -7.37
N ALA A 14 12.09 -9.59 -7.52
CA ALA A 14 11.70 -8.36 -6.84
C ALA A 14 11.68 -8.57 -5.32
N ALA A 15 10.97 -9.60 -4.85
CA ALA A 15 10.92 -9.97 -3.43
C ALA A 15 12.33 -10.22 -2.84
N ARG A 16 13.21 -10.93 -3.55
CA ARG A 16 14.61 -11.13 -3.12
C ARG A 16 15.46 -9.86 -3.12
N ARG A 17 15.21 -8.90 -4.03
CA ARG A 17 15.91 -7.60 -4.01
C ARG A 17 15.43 -6.69 -2.88
N LEU A 18 14.21 -6.88 -2.41
CA LEU A 18 13.66 -6.21 -1.23
C LEU A 18 14.04 -6.90 0.09
N ALA A 19 14.64 -8.10 0.06
CA ALA A 19 15.12 -8.78 1.27
C ALA A 19 16.31 -8.06 1.93
N ASP A 20 17.02 -7.19 1.20
CA ASP A 20 17.97 -6.24 1.78
C ASP A 20 17.22 -4.93 2.12
N PRO A 21 17.01 -4.62 3.42
CA PRO A 21 16.26 -3.44 3.83
C PRO A 21 16.93 -2.16 3.33
N GLU A 22 18.26 -2.07 3.33
CA GLU A 22 18.96 -0.86 2.87
C GLU A 22 18.79 -0.62 1.38
N LYS A 23 18.75 -1.69 0.58
CA LYS A 23 18.44 -1.60 -0.85
C LYS A 23 17.00 -1.18 -1.09
N ALA A 24 16.05 -1.72 -0.33
CA ALA A 24 14.65 -1.30 -0.40
C ALA A 24 14.49 0.19 -0.04
N ARG A 25 15.14 0.66 1.04
CA ARG A 25 15.13 2.08 1.44
C ARG A 25 15.70 2.99 0.35
N ARG A 26 16.84 2.62 -0.25
CA ARG A 26 17.41 3.36 -1.39
C ARG A 26 16.43 3.47 -2.55
N LEU A 27 15.72 2.38 -2.88
CA LEU A 27 14.73 2.37 -3.94
C LEU A 27 13.58 3.33 -3.63
N ILE A 28 13.02 3.27 -2.42
CA ILE A 28 11.94 4.18 -1.99
C ILE A 28 12.38 5.65 -2.04
N ARG A 29 13.60 5.97 -1.56
CA ARG A 29 14.14 7.33 -1.67
C ARG A 29 14.27 7.81 -3.12
N VAL A 30 14.68 6.94 -4.04
CA VAL A 30 14.71 7.26 -5.49
C VAL A 30 13.30 7.49 -6.03
N MET A 31 12.35 6.63 -5.67
CA MET A 31 10.95 6.77 -6.08
C MET A 31 10.32 8.06 -5.56
N GLY A 32 10.71 8.54 -4.37
CA GLY A 32 10.23 9.80 -3.80
C GLY A 32 10.93 11.06 -4.33
N SER A 33 12.18 10.96 -4.80
CA SER A 33 13.00 12.12 -5.19
C SER A 33 13.07 12.38 -6.69
N VAL A 34 12.86 11.37 -7.55
CA VAL A 34 12.88 11.52 -9.01
C VAL A 34 11.44 11.74 -9.54
N PRO A 35 11.10 12.91 -10.11
CA PRO A 35 9.72 13.25 -10.46
C PRO A 35 9.02 12.24 -11.37
N ALA A 36 9.69 11.78 -12.42
CA ALA A 36 9.13 10.80 -13.36
C ALA A 36 8.81 9.47 -12.70
N ILE A 37 9.66 9.02 -11.76
CA ILE A 37 9.45 7.78 -11.01
C ILE A 37 8.35 7.98 -9.97
N ARG A 38 8.31 9.12 -9.29
CA ARG A 38 7.25 9.47 -8.33
C ARG A 38 5.87 9.45 -8.98
N MET A 39 5.73 10.03 -10.18
CA MET A 39 4.47 9.98 -10.92
C MET A 39 4.04 8.53 -11.21
N ARG A 40 4.98 7.67 -11.62
CA ARG A 40 4.69 6.26 -11.88
C ARG A 40 4.31 5.52 -10.60
N TRP A 41 4.95 5.84 -9.48
CA TRP A 41 4.61 5.27 -8.18
C TRP A 41 3.20 5.68 -7.72
N LEU A 42 2.85 6.97 -7.82
CA LEU A 42 1.51 7.44 -7.49
C LEU A 42 0.44 6.79 -8.38
N ALA A 43 0.72 6.63 -9.67
CA ALA A 43 -0.17 5.90 -10.58
C ALA A 43 -0.33 4.42 -10.18
N ALA A 44 0.76 3.74 -9.82
CA ALA A 44 0.69 2.37 -9.32
C ALA A 44 -0.10 2.28 -8.00
N GLY A 45 0.06 3.26 -7.10
CA GLY A 45 -0.76 3.39 -5.90
C GLY A 45 -2.24 3.51 -6.24
N ARG A 46 -2.59 4.33 -7.24
CA ARG A 46 -3.98 4.45 -7.72
C ARG A 46 -4.52 3.13 -8.27
N ASP A 47 -3.73 2.40 -9.06
CA ASP A 47 -4.11 1.08 -9.56
C ASP A 47 -4.36 0.09 -8.41
N MET A 48 -3.55 0.14 -7.34
CA MET A 48 -3.74 -0.68 -6.14
C MET A 48 -5.01 -0.30 -5.37
N GLN A 49 -5.33 1.00 -5.29
CA GLN A 49 -6.59 1.46 -4.68
C GLN A 49 -7.79 0.91 -5.44
N ASP A 50 -7.78 0.97 -6.77
CA ASP A 50 -8.86 0.45 -7.61
C ASP A 50 -9.01 -1.09 -7.49
N GLN A 51 -7.92 -1.82 -7.29
CA GLN A 51 -7.95 -3.26 -7.01
C GLN A 51 -8.53 -3.60 -5.61
N LEU A 52 -8.43 -2.69 -4.65
CA LEU A 52 -8.90 -2.90 -3.28
C LEU A 52 -10.41 -2.63 -3.13
N VAL A 53 -10.98 -1.78 -3.97
CA VAL A 53 -12.42 -1.46 -4.01
C VAL A 53 -13.33 -2.69 -4.01
N PRO A 54 -13.22 -3.66 -4.94
CA PRO A 54 -14.11 -4.82 -4.97
C PRO A 54 -13.95 -5.73 -3.74
N VAL A 55 -12.75 -5.78 -3.16
CA VAL A 55 -12.48 -6.55 -1.92
C VAL A 55 -13.20 -5.93 -0.73
N LEU A 56 -13.17 -4.61 -0.61
CA LEU A 56 -13.84 -3.88 0.46
C LEU A 56 -15.37 -3.91 0.30
N ALA A 57 -15.89 -3.69 -0.90
CA ALA A 57 -17.32 -3.79 -1.20
C ALA A 57 -17.89 -5.16 -0.83
N ALA A 58 -17.19 -6.25 -1.20
CA ALA A 58 -17.60 -7.60 -0.85
C ALA A 58 -17.59 -7.86 0.66
N ARG A 59 -16.72 -7.19 1.42
CA ARG A 59 -16.62 -7.34 2.89
C ARG A 59 -17.64 -6.52 3.65
N THR A 60 -17.99 -5.33 3.17
CA THR A 60 -18.93 -4.42 3.84
C THR A 60 -20.37 -4.60 3.36
N GLY A 61 -20.56 -5.14 2.15
CA GLY A 61 -21.86 -5.16 1.47
C GLY A 61 -22.27 -3.83 0.84
N ALA A 62 -21.43 -2.80 0.94
CA ALA A 62 -21.67 -1.49 0.34
C ALA A 62 -21.32 -1.48 -1.16
N ALA A 63 -21.85 -0.50 -1.90
CA ALA A 63 -21.58 -0.35 -3.33
C ALA A 63 -20.13 0.09 -3.58
N GLU A 64 -19.51 -0.40 -4.66
CA GLU A 64 -18.11 -0.10 -5.02
C GLU A 64 -17.84 1.40 -5.26
N ASP A 65 -18.84 2.14 -5.74
CA ASP A 65 -18.76 3.58 -5.99
C ASP A 65 -19.03 4.43 -4.75
N SER A 66 -19.49 3.80 -3.65
CA SER A 66 -19.80 4.49 -2.41
C SER A 66 -18.54 5.05 -1.74
N MET A 67 -18.72 6.16 -1.04
CA MET A 67 -17.64 6.77 -0.24
C MET A 67 -17.14 5.80 0.84
N GLU A 68 -18.03 4.97 1.41
CA GLU A 68 -17.71 3.95 2.42
C GLU A 68 -16.69 2.92 1.92
N VAL A 69 -16.68 2.61 0.62
CA VAL A 69 -15.71 1.68 0.02
C VAL A 69 -14.48 2.43 -0.51
N ARG A 70 -14.70 3.51 -1.25
CA ARG A 70 -13.62 4.22 -1.96
C ARG A 70 -12.66 4.94 -1.03
N LEU A 71 -13.16 5.57 0.04
CA LEU A 71 -12.31 6.34 0.96
C LEU A 71 -11.33 5.42 1.71
N PRO A 72 -11.76 4.31 2.35
CA PRO A 72 -10.82 3.39 2.96
C PRO A 72 -9.84 2.78 1.96
N ALA A 73 -10.27 2.46 0.73
CA ALA A 73 -9.35 1.95 -0.30
C ALA A 73 -8.19 2.93 -0.57
N CYS A 74 -8.50 4.21 -0.73
CA CYS A 74 -7.49 5.27 -0.88
C CYS A 74 -6.61 5.38 0.36
N ALA A 75 -7.23 5.56 1.53
CA ALA A 75 -6.54 5.83 2.78
C ALA A 75 -5.58 4.71 3.17
N LEU A 76 -5.98 3.45 2.98
CA LEU A 76 -5.14 2.29 3.29
C LEU A 76 -3.86 2.30 2.45
N ILE A 77 -3.96 2.43 1.12
CA ILE A 77 -2.79 2.44 0.23
C ILE A 77 -1.88 3.65 0.51
N ASP A 78 -2.48 4.80 0.78
CA ASP A 78 -1.72 6.01 1.10
C ASP A 78 -1.00 5.88 2.45
N ALA A 79 -1.64 5.29 3.47
CA ALA A 79 -1.00 5.04 4.76
C ALA A 79 0.20 4.09 4.65
N LEU A 80 0.08 3.02 3.85
CA LEU A 80 1.22 2.14 3.56
C LEU A 80 2.36 2.90 2.88
N SER A 81 2.04 3.76 1.91
CA SER A 81 3.02 4.57 1.19
C SER A 81 3.74 5.53 2.13
N VAL A 82 3.00 6.24 2.98
CA VAL A 82 3.55 7.14 4.01
C VAL A 82 4.47 6.40 4.98
N ALA A 83 4.07 5.22 5.46
CA ALA A 83 4.91 4.41 6.35
C ALA A 83 6.24 4.01 5.69
N MET A 84 6.20 3.57 4.43
CA MET A 84 7.39 3.19 3.67
C MET A 84 8.31 4.39 3.40
N GLU A 85 7.74 5.55 3.04
CA GLU A 85 8.50 6.79 2.87
C GLU A 85 9.17 7.18 4.17
N HIS A 86 8.41 7.24 5.27
CA HIS A 86 8.93 7.58 6.58
C HIS A 86 10.10 6.67 6.98
N TRP A 87 9.91 5.35 6.87
CA TRP A 87 10.95 4.35 7.12
C TRP A 87 12.21 4.56 6.26
N ALA A 88 12.04 4.92 4.99
CA ALA A 88 13.15 5.10 4.07
C ALA A 88 14.03 6.31 4.43
N TRP A 89 13.50 7.34 5.08
CA TRP A 89 14.24 8.57 5.42
C TRP A 89 14.81 8.61 6.84
N GLN A 90 14.50 7.66 7.73
CA GLN A 90 15.04 7.59 9.09
C GLN A 90 16.53 7.22 9.14
N ASP A 91 17.37 7.88 9.94
CA ASP A 91 18.79 7.51 10.03
C ASP A 91 18.99 6.11 10.62
N GLU A 92 18.25 5.81 11.70
CA GLU A 92 18.16 4.49 12.33
C GLU A 92 16.73 3.96 12.20
N PRO A 93 16.40 3.31 11.08
CA PRO A 93 15.03 2.89 10.82
C PRO A 93 14.62 1.75 11.76
N GLY A 94 13.45 1.91 12.38
CA GLY A 94 12.75 0.79 13.03
C GLY A 94 12.25 -0.25 12.01
N ASP A 95 11.50 -1.23 12.50
CA ASP A 95 10.84 -2.22 11.64
C ASP A 95 9.77 -1.55 10.76
N VAL A 96 9.85 -1.76 9.44
CA VAL A 96 8.86 -1.22 8.49
C VAL A 96 7.47 -1.81 8.72
N ALA A 97 7.37 -3.04 9.22
CA ALA A 97 6.08 -3.66 9.56
C ALA A 97 5.44 -2.98 10.78
N GLU A 98 6.24 -2.58 11.76
CA GLU A 98 5.80 -1.78 12.92
C GLU A 98 5.28 -0.42 12.47
N LEU A 99 6.04 0.30 11.65
CA LEU A 99 5.63 1.61 11.11
C LEU A 99 4.36 1.51 10.27
N THR A 100 4.23 0.45 9.49
CA THR A 100 3.03 0.16 8.70
C THR A 100 1.80 -0.02 9.59
N ARG A 101 1.93 -0.84 10.64
CA ARG A 101 0.83 -1.06 11.60
C ARG A 101 0.48 0.24 12.33
N GLN A 102 1.47 1.04 12.72
CA GLN A 102 1.23 2.34 13.34
C GLN A 102 0.49 3.29 12.40
N ALA A 103 0.85 3.32 11.12
CA ALA A 103 0.14 4.12 10.12
C ALA A 103 -1.33 3.71 9.96
N LEU A 104 -1.60 2.40 9.92
CA LEU A 104 -2.97 1.87 9.88
C LEU A 104 -3.75 2.19 11.17
N ALA A 105 -3.09 2.17 12.33
CA ALA A 105 -3.71 2.54 13.61
C ALA A 105 -4.17 4.01 13.64
N TYR A 106 -3.44 4.94 12.99
CA TYR A 106 -3.88 6.33 12.86
C TYR A 106 -5.19 6.49 12.06
N LEU A 107 -5.46 5.57 11.14
CA LEU A 107 -6.72 5.56 10.39
C LEU A 107 -7.91 5.03 11.20
N ARG A 108 -7.66 4.49 12.41
CA ARG A 108 -8.69 3.88 13.27
C ARG A 108 -9.61 2.94 12.51
N VAL A 109 -9.04 2.09 11.64
CA VAL A 109 -9.81 1.12 10.83
C VAL A 109 -10.67 0.22 11.72
N ASP A 110 -10.26 0.02 12.98
CA ASP A 110 -11.01 -0.73 13.98
C ASP A 110 -12.37 -0.11 14.35
N GLU A 111 -12.54 1.22 14.21
CA GLU A 111 -13.82 1.90 14.48
C GLU A 111 -14.82 1.76 13.31
N LEU A 112 -14.36 1.38 12.11
CA LEU A 112 -15.20 1.15 10.93
C LEU A 112 -15.98 -0.18 10.98
N GLN A 113 -15.67 -1.06 11.94
CA GLN A 113 -16.41 -2.33 12.15
C GLN A 113 -17.62 -2.18 13.07
N ALA A 114 -17.90 -1.01 13.63
CA ALA A 114 -19.12 -0.81 14.38
C ALA A 114 -20.31 -0.85 13.40
N PRO A 115 -21.23 -1.84 13.49
CA PRO A 115 -22.44 -1.78 12.70
C PRO A 115 -23.15 -0.48 13.05
N ALA A 116 -23.56 0.27 12.03
CA ALA A 116 -24.50 1.37 12.19
C ALA A 116 -25.74 0.81 12.90
N ARG A 117 -25.80 0.96 14.22
CA ARG A 117 -27.01 0.67 14.99
C ARG A 117 -27.97 1.83 14.70
N GLY A 118 -28.83 1.62 13.71
CA GLY A 118 -30.04 2.39 13.43
C GLY A 118 -31.22 1.44 13.41
#